data_AF-A0A7S8EUU3-F1
#
_entry.id   AF-A0A7S8EUU3-F1
#
_cell.length_a   1.000
_cell.length_b   1.000
_cell.length_c   1.000
_cell.angle_alpha   90.00
_cell.angle_beta   90.00
_cell.angle_gamma   90.00
#
_symmetry.space_group_name_H-M   'P 1'
#
loop_
_entity.id
_entity.type
_entity.pdbx_description
1 polymer ?
#
loop_
_entity_poly.entity_id
_entity_poly.type
_entity_poly.pdbx_seq_one_letter_code
_entity_poly.pdbx_strand_id
1 'polypeptide(L)'
;MADDPEDYLPAWVEVLGRPPIQIGPQTLPEDILPEVAERLEALLSSRNGLKPTIEGWRQLAIELALEYEPAFQIETPVDRNGRSGIGGRPSGWSNWSQRSLMKQELRNSPGISNREAARRVSKRTGHKEGSLKNVLSIPASPPDAMRVLPYKIIATRATEKAARELSQE
;
A
#
# COMPACT_ATOMS: atom_id res chain seq x y z
N MET A 1 0.54 -17.99 -29.82
CA MET A 1 -0.04 -18.29 -28.50
C MET A 1 0.80 -17.50 -27.52
N ALA A 2 0.22 -16.46 -26.93
CA ALA A 2 0.91 -15.66 -25.92
C ALA A 2 0.82 -16.45 -24.62
N ASP A 3 1.96 -16.81 -24.05
CA ASP A 3 2.04 -17.25 -22.66
C ASP A 3 1.61 -16.07 -21.80
N ASP A 4 0.38 -16.11 -21.28
CA ASP A 4 -0.02 -15.24 -20.18
C ASP A 4 0.93 -15.53 -19.02
N PRO A 5 1.65 -14.53 -18.47
CA PRO A 5 2.37 -14.74 -17.24
C PRO A 5 1.31 -15.02 -16.17
N GLU A 6 1.18 -16.28 -15.78
CA GLU A 6 0.40 -16.68 -14.61
C GLU A 6 0.73 -15.71 -13.48
N ASP A 7 -0.30 -15.06 -12.94
CA ASP A 7 -0.25 -14.16 -11.78
C ASP A 7 0.21 -14.98 -10.55
N TYR A 8 1.49 -15.36 -10.52
CA TYR A 8 2.09 -16.03 -9.38
C TYR A 8 2.17 -15.02 -8.24
N LEU A 9 1.20 -15.13 -7.33
CA LEU A 9 1.23 -14.43 -6.06
C LEU A 9 2.54 -14.82 -5.34
N PRO A 10 3.17 -13.88 -4.61
CA PRO A 10 4.35 -14.20 -3.83
C PRO A 10 4.09 -15.38 -2.89
N ALA A 11 5.06 -16.29 -2.74
CA ALA A 11 4.91 -17.52 -1.95
C ALA A 11 4.40 -17.28 -0.51
N TRP A 12 4.75 -16.14 0.10
CA TRP A 12 4.26 -15.78 1.43
C TRP A 12 2.74 -15.55 1.50
N VAL A 13 2.08 -15.20 0.38
CA VAL A 13 0.62 -14.99 0.33
C VAL A 13 -0.11 -16.29 0.61
N GLU A 14 0.36 -17.40 0.02
CA GLU A 14 -0.24 -18.71 0.21
C GLU A 14 -0.11 -19.17 1.67
N VAL A 15 1.07 -19.01 2.26
CA VAL A 15 1.35 -19.40 3.66
C VAL A 15 0.50 -18.60 4.65
N LEU A 16 0.43 -17.27 4.48
CA LEU A 16 -0.36 -16.40 5.36
C LEU A 16 -1.87 -16.51 5.13
N GLY A 17 -2.30 -17.03 3.98
CA GLY A 17 -3.71 -17.30 3.67
C GLY A 17 -4.26 -18.59 4.27
N ARG A 18 -3.42 -19.44 4.87
CA ARG A 18 -3.84 -20.72 5.49
C ARG A 18 -4.76 -20.47 6.69
N PRO A 19 -5.70 -21.40 6.99
CA PRO A 19 -6.58 -21.30 8.14
C PRO A 19 -5.78 -21.25 9.46
N PRO A 20 -6.37 -20.76 10.57
CA PRO A 20 -5.72 -20.76 11.88
C PRO A 20 -5.25 -22.16 12.30
N ILE A 21 -4.11 -22.25 12.97
CA ILE A 21 -3.58 -23.51 13.53
C ILE A 21 -4.55 -23.99 14.61
N GLN A 22 -5.05 -25.21 14.49
CA GLN A 22 -5.92 -25.82 15.49
C GLN A 22 -5.07 -26.46 16.58
N ILE A 23 -5.25 -26.03 17.83
CA ILE A 23 -4.55 -26.57 19.00
C ILE A 23 -5.54 -27.39 19.81
N GLY A 24 -5.21 -28.66 20.06
CA GLY A 24 -5.98 -29.58 20.89
C GLY A 24 -5.28 -29.87 22.23
N PRO A 25 -5.95 -30.58 23.16
CA PRO A 25 -5.39 -30.91 24.48
C PRO A 25 -4.12 -31.77 24.46
N GLN A 26 -3.85 -32.46 23.35
CA GLN A 26 -2.69 -33.33 23.15
C GLN A 26 -1.61 -32.71 22.24
N THR A 27 -1.83 -31.48 21.75
CA THR A 27 -0.88 -30.82 20.85
C THR A 27 0.34 -30.37 21.63
N LEU A 28 1.52 -30.83 21.23
CA LEU A 28 2.79 -30.41 21.81
C LEU A 28 3.40 -29.26 21.00
N PRO A 29 4.31 -28.46 21.59
CA PRO A 29 5.00 -27.39 20.87
C PRO A 29 5.77 -27.89 19.65
N GLU A 30 6.34 -29.10 19.71
CA GLU A 30 7.09 -29.67 18.58
C GLU A 30 6.19 -29.94 17.36
N ASP A 31 4.90 -30.23 17.58
CA ASP A 31 3.94 -30.53 16.52
C ASP A 31 3.60 -29.30 15.68
N ILE A 32 3.64 -28.11 16.27
CA ILE A 32 3.28 -26.85 15.60
C ILE A 32 4.49 -26.04 15.16
N LEU A 33 5.69 -26.34 15.68
CA LEU A 33 6.90 -25.57 15.44
C LEU A 33 7.22 -25.38 13.94
N PRO A 34 7.14 -26.41 13.07
CA PRO A 34 7.43 -26.23 11.64
C PRO A 34 6.45 -25.27 10.95
N GLU A 35 5.15 -25.39 11.25
CA GLU A 35 4.12 -24.53 10.66
C GLU A 35 4.23 -23.10 11.18
N VAL A 36 4.48 -22.92 12.47
CA VAL A 36 4.71 -21.59 13.06
C VAL A 36 5.94 -20.94 12.46
N ALA A 37 7.05 -21.67 12.30
CA ALA A 37 8.27 -21.17 11.69
C ALA A 37 8.04 -20.71 10.25
N GLU A 38 7.35 -21.52 9.44
CA GLU A 38 7.03 -21.17 8.05
C GLU A 38 6.16 -19.90 7.97
N ARG A 39 5.13 -19.80 8.82
CA ARG A 39 4.25 -18.61 8.88
C ARG A 39 5.02 -17.37 9.34
N LEU A 40 5.97 -17.52 10.25
CA LEU A 40 6.83 -16.45 10.74
C LEU A 40 7.80 -15.94 9.66
N GLU A 41 8.40 -16.84 8.87
CA GLU A 41 9.23 -16.47 7.71
C GLU A 41 8.40 -15.79 6.62
N ALA A 42 7.18 -16.27 6.37
CA ALA A 42 6.25 -15.63 5.46
C ALA A 42 5.85 -14.23 5.94
N LEU A 43 5.63 -14.05 7.25
CA LEU A 43 5.32 -12.75 7.84
C LEU A 43 6.45 -11.74 7.64
N LEU A 44 7.70 -12.13 7.90
CA LEU A 44 8.87 -11.30 7.61
C LEU A 44 8.97 -10.95 6.12
N SER A 45 8.77 -11.94 5.26
CA SER A 45 8.82 -11.77 3.80
C SER A 45 7.75 -10.80 3.30
N SER A 46 6.55 -10.83 3.88
CA SER A 46 5.43 -9.94 3.53
C SER A 46 5.71 -8.45 3.81
N ARG A 47 6.65 -8.16 4.71
CA ARG A 47 6.99 -6.80 5.16
C ARG A 47 8.23 -6.26 4.44
N ASN A 48 8.15 -6.10 3.12
CA ASN A 48 9.27 -5.65 2.27
C ASN A 48 10.49 -6.59 2.28
N GLY A 49 10.28 -7.90 2.48
CA GLY A 49 11.36 -8.89 2.38
C GLY A 49 12.35 -8.84 3.55
N LEU A 50 11.87 -8.63 4.78
CA LEU A 50 12.73 -8.74 5.96
C LEU A 50 13.33 -10.14 6.04
N LYS A 51 14.55 -10.21 6.58
CA LYS A 51 15.25 -11.46 6.82
C LYS A 51 15.05 -11.91 8.27
N PRO A 52 15.12 -13.22 8.57
CA PRO A 52 15.04 -13.75 9.94
C PRO A 52 16.34 -13.49 10.72
N THR A 53 16.69 -12.22 10.90
CA THR A 53 17.83 -11.73 11.69
C THR A 53 17.31 -10.93 12.87
N ILE A 54 18.14 -10.68 13.89
CA ILE A 54 17.76 -9.86 15.06
C ILE A 54 17.19 -8.50 14.62
N GLU A 55 17.83 -7.84 13.65
CA GLU A 55 17.35 -6.57 13.10
C GLU A 55 16.04 -6.72 12.32
N GLY A 56 15.87 -7.81 11.57
CA GLY A 56 14.61 -8.08 10.87
C GLY A 56 13.45 -8.30 11.84
N TRP A 57 13.68 -9.03 12.93
CA TRP A 57 12.70 -9.20 14.00
C TRP A 57 12.38 -7.90 14.72
N ARG A 58 13.39 -7.08 15.01
CA ARG A 58 13.22 -5.75 15.62
C ARG A 58 12.38 -4.85 14.72
N GLN A 59 12.69 -4.81 13.42
CA GLN A 59 11.93 -4.01 12.46
C GLN A 59 10.49 -4.50 12.33
N LEU A 60 10.27 -5.81 12.25
CA LEU A 60 8.92 -6.39 12.23
C LEU A 60 8.11 -5.99 13.46
N ALA A 61 8.71 -6.06 14.66
CA ALA A 61 8.05 -5.68 15.90
C ALA A 61 7.64 -4.19 15.90
N ILE A 62 8.50 -3.30 15.39
CA ILE A 62 8.19 -1.87 15.26
C ILE A 62 7.06 -1.65 14.26
N GLU A 63 7.08 -2.32 13.11
CA GLU A 63 6.02 -2.21 12.10
C GLU A 63 4.67 -2.69 12.62
N LEU A 64 4.65 -3.81 13.36
CA LEU A 64 3.43 -4.33 13.98
C LEU A 64 2.93 -3.40 15.10
N ALA A 65 3.82 -2.82 15.91
CA ALA A 65 3.42 -1.85 16.93
C ALA A 65 2.77 -0.62 16.30
N LEU A 66 3.34 -0.07 15.23
CA LEU A 66 2.78 1.07 14.50
C LEU A 66 1.42 0.76 13.85
N GLU A 67 1.17 -0.50 13.50
CA GLU A 67 -0.08 -0.91 12.84
C GLU A 67 -1.21 -1.23 13.83
N TYR A 68 -0.89 -1.93 14.92
CA TYR A 68 -1.92 -2.51 15.80
C TYR A 68 -2.07 -1.80 17.14
N GLU A 69 -1.05 -1.12 17.67
CA GLU A 69 -1.11 -0.47 18.98
C GLU A 69 -1.71 0.94 18.86
N PRO A 70 -2.89 1.22 19.46
CA PRO A 70 -3.53 2.54 19.37
C PRO A 70 -2.66 3.69 19.86
N ALA A 71 -1.80 3.45 20.86
CA ALA A 71 -0.90 4.48 21.38
C ALA A 71 0.13 4.99 20.35
N PHE A 72 0.42 4.20 19.32
CA PHE A 72 1.35 4.56 18.24
C PHE A 72 0.63 4.94 16.93
N GLN A 73 -0.71 5.00 16.93
CA GLN A 73 -1.45 5.46 15.76
C GLN A 73 -1.17 6.94 15.49
N ILE A 74 -0.71 7.23 14.28
CA ILE A 74 -0.32 8.58 13.88
C ILE A 74 -1.40 9.14 12.97
N GLU A 75 -2.05 10.18 13.47
CA GLU A 75 -2.98 10.98 12.70
C GLU A 75 -2.21 11.90 11.75
N THR A 76 -2.39 11.69 10.45
CA THR A 76 -1.77 12.51 9.41
C THR A 76 -2.66 13.70 9.05
N PRO A 77 -2.11 14.75 8.43
CA PRO A 77 -2.92 15.83 7.86
C PRO A 77 -3.93 15.37 6.80
N VAL A 78 -3.76 14.18 6.22
CA VAL A 78 -4.73 13.56 5.30
C VAL A 78 -5.96 13.10 6.08
N ASP A 79 -5.77 12.52 7.26
CA ASP A 79 -6.83 12.07 8.15
C ASP A 79 -7.62 13.26 8.72
N ARG A 80 -6.93 14.35 9.09
CA ARG A 80 -7.54 15.59 9.62
C ARG A 80 -8.35 16.38 8.59
N ASN A 81 -7.85 16.47 7.36
CA ASN A 81 -8.45 17.31 6.31
C ASN A 81 -9.43 16.54 5.41
N GLY A 82 -9.63 15.24 5.65
CA GLY A 82 -10.69 14.46 5.02
C GLY A 82 -12.04 14.96 5.52
N ARG A 83 -12.70 15.83 4.75
CA ARG A 83 -14.02 16.43 5.04
C ARG A 83 -15.19 15.42 5.05
N SER A 84 -14.91 14.17 5.40
CA SER A 84 -15.83 13.05 5.54
C SER A 84 -15.12 12.00 6.41
N GLY A 85 -15.02 12.26 7.71
CA GLY A 85 -14.34 11.43 8.69
C GLY A 85 -14.91 10.02 8.89
N ILE A 86 -15.90 9.59 8.11
CA ILE A 86 -16.42 8.21 8.11
C ILE A 86 -16.88 7.94 6.67
N GLY A 87 -16.17 7.06 5.93
CA GLY A 87 -16.66 6.49 4.66
C GLY A 87 -16.57 7.35 3.38
N GLY A 88 -15.82 8.46 3.38
CA GLY A 88 -15.56 9.22 2.14
C GLY A 88 -14.71 8.42 1.15
N ARG A 89 -15.21 8.16 -0.06
CA ARG A 89 -14.44 7.50 -1.14
C ARG A 89 -13.04 8.13 -1.26
N PRO A 90 -11.95 7.35 -1.34
CA PRO A 90 -10.60 7.88 -1.42
C PRO A 90 -10.51 8.90 -2.56
N SER A 91 -10.28 10.17 -2.20
CA SER A 91 -10.26 11.24 -3.16
C SER A 91 -8.88 11.25 -3.83
N GLY A 92 -8.83 11.02 -5.14
CA GLY A 92 -7.60 11.27 -5.89
C GLY A 92 -7.18 10.19 -6.87
N TRP A 93 -7.46 8.89 -6.66
CA TRP A 93 -6.98 7.86 -7.60
C TRP A 93 -7.57 8.00 -9.00
N SER A 94 -8.89 8.17 -9.11
CA SER A 94 -9.58 8.39 -10.39
C SER A 94 -9.10 9.66 -11.09
N ASN A 95 -9.02 10.78 -10.37
CA ASN A 95 -8.63 12.06 -10.99
C ASN A 95 -7.14 12.07 -11.35
N TRP A 96 -6.29 11.50 -10.51
CA TRP A 96 -4.87 11.38 -10.75
C TRP A 96 -4.58 10.47 -11.94
N SER A 97 -5.21 9.29 -12.04
CA SER A 97 -5.03 8.38 -13.18
C SER A 97 -5.53 9.00 -14.49
N GLN A 98 -6.72 9.60 -14.47
CA GLN A 98 -7.28 10.32 -15.63
C GLN A 98 -6.41 11.48 -16.07
N ARG A 99 -5.85 12.26 -15.12
CA ARG A 99 -4.91 13.35 -15.42
C ARG A 99 -3.61 12.83 -16.04
N SER A 100 -3.06 11.74 -15.50
CA SER A 100 -1.84 11.10 -16.03
C SER A 100 -2.05 10.59 -17.46
N LEU A 101 -3.17 9.92 -17.73
CA LEU A 101 -3.53 9.44 -19.06
C LEU A 101 -3.73 10.59 -20.06
N MET A 102 -4.39 11.67 -19.64
CA MET A 102 -4.55 12.88 -20.46
C MET A 102 -3.20 13.54 -20.81
N LYS A 103 -2.30 13.67 -19.82
CA LYS A 103 -0.95 14.21 -20.05
C LYS A 103 -0.12 13.31 -20.97
N GLN A 104 -0.21 11.99 -20.80
CA GLN A 104 0.48 11.02 -21.65
C GLN A 104 0.00 11.14 -23.09
N GLU A 105 -1.31 11.25 -23.32
CA GLU A 105 -1.89 11.39 -24.65
C GLU A 105 -1.42 12.68 -25.35
N LEU A 106 -1.45 13.82 -24.63
CA LEU A 106 -0.96 15.10 -25.15
C LEU A 106 0.54 15.09 -25.45
N ARG A 107 1.33 14.38 -24.64
CA ARG A 107 2.78 14.21 -24.88
C ARG A 107 3.07 13.34 -26.10
N ASN A 108 2.31 12.27 -26.29
CA ASN A 108 2.52 11.31 -27.37
C ASN A 108 1.94 11.81 -28.72
N SER A 109 1.04 12.79 -28.70
CA SER A 109 0.42 13.37 -29.90
C SER A 109 0.50 14.91 -29.85
N PRO A 110 1.69 15.50 -30.04
CA PRO A 110 1.85 16.95 -30.01
C PRO A 110 0.95 17.63 -31.07
N GLY A 111 0.25 18.69 -30.67
CA GLY A 111 -0.64 19.47 -31.54
C GLY A 111 -2.12 19.09 -31.51
N ILE A 112 -2.52 18.01 -30.83
CA ILE A 112 -3.95 17.69 -30.67
C ILE A 112 -4.60 18.58 -29.60
N SER A 113 -5.88 18.87 -29.79
CA SER A 113 -6.65 19.63 -28.79
C SER A 113 -6.95 18.79 -27.54
N ASN A 114 -7.14 19.44 -26.39
CA ASN A 114 -7.56 18.76 -25.15
C ASN A 114 -8.86 17.96 -25.33
N ARG A 115 -9.77 18.43 -26.19
CA ARG A 115 -11.02 17.73 -26.50
C ARG A 115 -10.76 16.42 -27.25
N GLU A 116 -9.86 16.47 -28.22
CA GLU A 116 -9.50 15.28 -29.00
C GLU A 116 -8.75 14.25 -28.15
N ALA A 117 -7.83 14.71 -27.30
CA ALA A 117 -7.17 13.87 -26.31
C ALA A 117 -8.18 13.21 -25.36
N ALA A 118 -9.15 13.97 -24.82
CA ALA A 118 -10.21 13.44 -23.95
C ALA A 118 -11.06 12.38 -24.64
N ARG A 119 -11.37 12.56 -25.93
CA ARG A 119 -12.12 11.59 -26.73
C ARG A 119 -11.34 10.29 -26.96
N ARG A 120 -10.03 10.38 -27.24
CA ARG A 120 -9.15 9.21 -27.40
C ARG A 120 -8.99 8.44 -26.10
N VAL A 121 -8.72 9.14 -25.00
CA VAL A 121 -8.60 8.54 -23.66
C VAL A 121 -9.94 7.92 -23.22
N SER A 122 -11.07 8.59 -23.46
CA SER A 122 -12.41 8.07 -23.19
C SER A 122 -12.66 6.73 -23.90
N LYS A 123 -12.35 6.65 -25.20
CA LYS A 123 -12.47 5.40 -25.97
C LYS A 123 -11.58 4.28 -25.46
N ARG A 124 -10.36 4.58 -25.02
CA ARG A 124 -9.40 3.60 -24.50
C ARG A 124 -9.76 3.06 -23.11
N THR A 125 -10.38 3.89 -22.27
CA THR A 125 -10.55 3.60 -20.82
C THR A 125 -12.00 3.45 -20.38
N GLY A 126 -12.96 3.77 -21.24
CA GLY A 126 -14.39 3.76 -20.89
C GLY A 126 -14.83 4.93 -20.00
N HIS A 127 -13.94 5.86 -19.65
CA HIS A 127 -14.30 7.04 -18.86
C HIS A 127 -15.12 8.05 -19.66
N LYS A 128 -16.00 8.81 -18.99
CA LYS A 128 -16.82 9.86 -19.63
C LYS A 128 -15.92 10.99 -20.15
N GLU A 129 -16.05 11.35 -21.43
CA GLU A 129 -15.29 12.43 -22.07
C GLU A 129 -15.40 13.77 -21.31
N GLY A 130 -16.58 14.10 -20.78
CA GLY A 130 -16.82 15.31 -20.01
C GLY A 130 -15.97 15.41 -18.73
N SER A 131 -15.74 14.28 -18.04
CA SER A 131 -14.85 14.25 -16.86
C SER A 131 -13.39 14.44 -17.25
N LEU A 132 -12.94 13.81 -18.33
CA LEU A 132 -11.56 13.92 -18.82
C LEU A 132 -11.22 15.32 -19.34
N LYS A 133 -12.18 16.01 -19.96
CA LYS A 133 -11.99 17.37 -20.49
C LYS A 133 -11.62 18.37 -19.38
N ASN A 134 -12.20 18.19 -18.19
CA ASN A 134 -12.00 19.07 -17.05
C ASN A 134 -10.91 18.58 -16.08
N VAL A 135 -10.36 17.38 -16.26
CA VAL A 135 -9.39 16.81 -15.31
C VAL A 135 -8.07 17.60 -15.23
N LEU A 136 -7.72 18.31 -16.30
CA LEU A 136 -6.52 19.14 -16.36
C LEU A 136 -6.65 20.48 -15.62
N SER A 137 -7.87 21.00 -15.47
CA SER A 137 -8.13 22.27 -14.74
C SER A 137 -8.28 22.08 -13.23
N ILE A 138 -8.54 20.86 -12.77
CA ILE A 138 -8.55 20.53 -11.34
C ILE A 138 -7.10 20.56 -10.81
N PRO A 139 -6.83 21.18 -9.65
CA PRO A 139 -5.50 21.14 -9.02
C PRO A 139 -5.01 19.71 -8.87
N ALA A 140 -3.73 19.48 -9.16
CA ALA A 140 -3.15 18.15 -9.02
C ALA A 140 -3.01 17.82 -7.53
N SER A 141 -3.88 16.96 -7.01
CA SER A 141 -3.73 16.34 -5.71
C SER A 141 -3.27 14.89 -5.91
N PRO A 142 -2.14 14.48 -5.33
CA PRO A 142 -1.78 13.07 -5.31
C PRO A 142 -2.84 12.28 -4.52
N PRO A 143 -3.05 10.99 -4.83
CA PRO A 143 -3.97 10.16 -4.07
C PRO A 143 -3.62 10.14 -2.58
N ASP A 144 -4.63 9.99 -1.73
CA ASP A 144 -4.45 9.99 -0.27
C ASP A 144 -3.40 8.97 0.21
N ALA A 145 -3.35 7.77 -0.39
CA ALA A 145 -2.31 6.78 -0.10
C ALA A 145 -0.88 7.30 -0.32
N MET A 146 -0.66 8.11 -1.36
CA MET A 146 0.63 8.74 -1.63
C MET A 146 0.88 9.94 -0.72
N ARG A 147 -0.16 10.64 -0.30
CA ARG A 147 -0.06 11.78 0.63
C ARG A 147 0.27 11.34 2.05
N VAL A 148 -0.16 10.14 2.45
CA VAL A 148 0.11 9.54 3.76
C VAL A 148 1.55 9.03 3.87
N LEU A 149 2.14 8.58 2.75
CA LEU A 149 3.44 7.92 2.73
C LEU A 149 4.59 8.72 3.40
N PRO A 150 4.78 10.03 3.16
CA PRO A 150 5.82 10.81 3.82
C PRO A 150 5.66 10.82 5.35
N TYR A 151 4.43 10.88 5.85
CA TYR A 151 4.14 10.88 7.28
C TYR A 151 4.40 9.51 7.91
N LYS A 152 4.05 8.42 7.21
CA LYS A 152 4.42 7.06 7.64
C LYS A 152 5.93 6.88 7.71
N ILE A 153 6.68 7.41 6.75
CA ILE A 153 8.15 7.34 6.79
C ILE A 153 8.71 8.10 8.01
N ILE A 154 8.17 9.27 8.33
CA ILE A 154 8.58 10.05 9.52
C ILE A 154 8.26 9.26 10.80
N ALA A 155 7.05 8.73 10.90
CA ALA A 155 6.59 7.88 12.00
C ALA A 155 7.52 6.70 12.27
N THR A 156 7.81 5.91 11.23
CA THR A 156 8.67 4.74 11.31
C THR A 156 10.08 5.14 11.77
N ARG A 157 10.69 6.15 11.16
CA ARG A 157 12.02 6.62 11.53
C ARG A 157 12.09 7.17 12.96
N ALA A 158 11.07 7.90 13.40
CA ALA A 158 11.00 8.40 14.77
C ALA A 158 10.91 7.26 15.79
N THR A 159 10.13 6.23 15.46
CA THR A 159 9.96 5.05 16.31
C THR A 159 11.23 4.21 16.35
N GLU A 160 11.88 3.99 15.20
CA GLU A 160 13.20 3.34 15.13
C GLU A 160 14.25 4.10 15.94
N LYS A 161 14.28 5.44 15.84
CA LYS A 161 15.21 6.26 16.62
C LYS A 161 14.93 6.18 18.12
N ALA A 162 13.67 6.28 18.53
CA ALA A 162 13.27 6.15 19.93
C ALA A 162 13.60 4.76 20.49
N ALA A 163 13.35 3.70 19.71
CA ALA A 163 13.69 2.33 20.09
C ALA A 163 15.21 2.17 20.28
N ARG A 164 16.02 2.75 19.39
CA ARG A 164 17.49 2.76 19.53
C ARG A 164 17.99 3.55 20.74
N GLU A 165 17.37 4.69 21.06
CA GLU A 165 17.74 5.50 22.22
C GLU A 165 17.35 4.82 23.55
N LEU A 166 16.24 4.06 23.57
CA LEU A 166 15.79 3.29 24.73
C LEU A 166 16.55 1.98 24.93
N SER A 167 17.00 1.34 23.85
CA SER A 167 17.95 0.23 23.95
C SER A 167 19.31 0.79 24.34
N GLN A 168 19.60 0.82 25.64
CA GLN A 168 20.91 1.20 26.18
C GLN A 168 21.98 0.15 25.83
N GLU A 169 22.29 -0.02 24.54
CA GLU A 169 23.44 -0.78 24.03
C GLU A 169 24.40 0.14 23.28
#